data_AF-A0A820PT67-F1
#
_entry.id   AF-A0A820PT67-F1
#
_cell.length_a   1.000
_cell.length_b   1.000
_cell.length_c   1.000
_cell.angle_alpha   90.00
_cell.angle_beta   90.00
_cell.angle_gamma   90.00
#
_symmetry.space_group_name_H-M   'P 1'
#
loop_
_entity.id
_entity.type
_entity.pdbx_description
1 polymer ?
#
loop_
_entity_poly.entity_id
_entity_poly.type
_entity_poly.pdbx_seq_one_letter_code
_entity_poly.pdbx_strand_id
1 'polypeptide(L)' 'MQWYDDVGRNFEPLLTISIFPDSCTVNNGDCGSYATCSHEAITNAAICTCKAGYTNTGTPLNVVCN' A
#
# COMPACT_ATOMS: atom_id res chain seq x y z
N MET A 1 -11.24 17.16 18.72
CA MET A 1 -11.56 15.73 18.51
C MET A 1 -10.50 15.20 17.59
N GLN A 2 -9.67 14.29 18.08
CA GLN A 2 -8.69 13.56 17.27
C GLN A 2 -9.44 12.39 16.62
N TRP A 3 -9.35 12.27 15.31
CA TRP A 3 -9.85 11.11 14.58
C TRP A 3 -8.69 10.13 14.47
N TYR A 4 -8.94 8.86 14.79
CA TYR A 4 -7.94 7.80 14.68
C TYR A 4 -8.31 6.89 13.51
N ASP A 5 -7.30 6.43 12.76
CA ASP A 5 -7.50 5.35 11.78
C ASP A 5 -7.75 4.00 12.47
N ASP A 6 -8.05 2.96 11.69
CA ASP A 6 -8.29 1.59 12.20
C ASP A 6 -7.05 0.96 12.88
N VAL A 7 -5.89 1.63 12.87
CA VAL A 7 -4.69 1.21 13.59
C VAL A 7 -4.26 2.18 14.70
N GLY A 8 -5.13 3.11 15.10
CA GLY A 8 -4.89 3.98 16.26
C GLY A 8 -3.88 5.10 16.04
N ARG A 9 -3.69 5.58 14.81
CA ARG A 9 -2.91 6.77 14.45
C ARG A 9 -3.81 7.98 14.18
N ASN A 10 -3.35 9.16 14.59
CA ASN A 10 -4.08 10.41 14.40
C ASN A 10 -4.23 10.78 12.91
N PHE A 11 -5.47 10.98 12.49
CA PHE A 11 -5.88 11.45 11.18
C PHE A 11 -5.92 12.99 11.20
N GLU A 12 -4.80 13.63 10.84
CA GLU A 12 -4.71 15.10 10.77
C GLU A 12 -5.28 15.59 9.41
N PRO A 13 -6.34 16.41 9.38
CA PRO A 13 -7.07 16.73 8.16
C PRO A 13 -6.44 17.84 7.28
N LEU A 14 -5.21 18.30 7.57
CA LEU A 14 -4.57 19.37 6.79
C LEU A 14 -3.06 19.09 6.60
N LEU A 15 -2.67 18.93 5.33
CA LEU A 15 -1.29 18.94 4.78
C LEU A 15 -0.47 17.64 4.90
N THR A 16 -0.68 16.72 3.93
CA THR A 16 0.33 16.00 3.10
C THR A 16 1.60 15.39 3.70
N ILE A 17 1.76 15.33 5.02
CA ILE A 17 2.76 14.47 5.65
C ILE A 17 1.98 13.27 6.16
N SER A 18 1.95 12.24 5.33
CA SER A 18 1.65 10.92 5.84
C SER A 18 2.74 10.58 6.87
N ILE A 19 2.41 10.68 8.16
CA ILE A 19 3.26 10.19 9.26
C ILE A 19 3.30 8.66 9.31
N PHE A 20 2.65 8.01 8.34
CA PHE A 20 2.61 6.57 8.24
C PHE A 20 3.87 6.16 7.50
N PRO A 21 4.62 5.15 8.00
CA PRO A 21 5.64 4.53 7.18
C PRO A 21 4.99 4.10 5.86
N ASP A 22 5.67 4.42 4.75
CA ASP A 22 5.27 4.05 3.40
C ASP A 22 4.91 2.55 3.40
N SER A 23 3.71 2.21 2.94
CA SER A 23 3.20 0.83 3.01
C SER A 23 4.10 -0.17 2.28
N CYS A 24 4.85 0.28 1.26
CA CYS A 24 5.81 -0.54 0.55
C CYS A 24 7.09 -0.83 1.35
N THR A 25 7.40 -0.02 2.38
CA THR A 25 8.57 -0.27 3.24
C THR A 25 8.35 -1.42 4.22
N VAL A 26 7.10 -1.76 4.50
CA VAL A 26 6.72 -2.89 5.36
C VAL A 26 6.35 -4.07 4.47
N ASN A 27 7.18 -5.12 4.48
CA ASN A 27 6.91 -6.36 3.74
C ASN A 27 6.53 -6.16 2.26
N ASN A 28 7.10 -5.15 1.59
CA ASN A 28 6.75 -4.80 0.20
C ASN A 28 5.24 -4.52 0.00
N GLY A 29 4.54 -3.96 0.99
CA GLY A 29 3.11 -3.70 0.93
C GLY A 29 2.27 -4.98 0.79
N ASP A 30 2.78 -6.10 1.31
CA ASP A 30 2.25 -7.46 1.11
C ASP A 30 2.19 -7.91 -0.36
N CYS A 31 2.88 -7.20 -1.25
CA CYS A 31 3.00 -7.58 -2.64
C CYS A 31 3.92 -8.78 -2.81
N GLY A 32 3.51 -9.75 -3.64
CA GLY A 32 4.31 -10.93 -3.96
C GLY A 32 5.69 -10.60 -4.58
N SER A 33 6.62 -11.57 -4.55
CA SER A 33 8.03 -11.39 -4.95
C SER A 33 8.25 -10.88 -6.38
N TYR A 34 7.28 -11.15 -7.27
CA TYR A 34 7.30 -10.71 -8.68
C TYR A 34 6.46 -9.46 -8.94
N ALA A 35 6.02 -8.78 -7.88
CA ALA A 35 5.35 -7.50 -7.94
C ALA A 35 6.30 -6.37 -7.50
N THR A 36 6.04 -5.18 -8.02
CA THR A 36 6.55 -3.91 -7.53
C THR A 36 5.45 -3.27 -6.69
N CYS A 37 5.79 -2.84 -5.48
CA CYS A 37 4.89 -2.06 -4.65
C CYS A 37 4.98 -0.57 -5.00
N SER A 38 3.83 0.06 -5.14
CA SER A 38 3.61 1.51 -5.02
C SER A 38 2.51 1.75 -4.00
N HIS A 39 2.23 3.00 -3.65
CA HIS A 39 1.14 3.31 -2.73
C HIS A 39 0.32 4.50 -3.21
N GLU A 40 -0.93 4.57 -2.76
CA GLU A 40 -1.77 5.74 -2.98
C GLU A 40 -1.25 6.91 -2.13
N ALA A 41 -1.26 8.13 -2.69
CA ALA A 41 -0.57 9.27 -2.10
C ALA A 41 -1.22 9.79 -0.81
N ILE A 42 -2.55 9.66 -0.67
CA ILE A 42 -3.32 10.21 0.46
C ILE A 42 -3.44 9.19 1.59
N THR A 43 -3.83 7.97 1.27
CA THR A 43 -4.15 6.88 2.20
C THR A 43 -2.95 5.99 2.50
N ASN A 44 -1.88 6.06 1.70
CA ASN A 44 -0.76 5.10 1.74
C ASN A 44 -1.21 3.64 1.55
N ALA A 45 -2.36 3.39 0.94
CA ALA A 45 -2.77 2.03 0.59
C ALA A 45 -1.78 1.42 -0.41
N ALA A 46 -1.30 0.20 -0.15
CA ALA A 46 -0.38 -0.49 -1.03
C ALA A 46 -1.07 -0.87 -2.35
N ILE A 47 -0.35 -0.69 -3.45
CA ILE A 47 -0.75 -1.00 -4.81
C ILE A 47 0.33 -1.90 -5.40
N CYS A 48 -0.03 -3.16 -5.65
CA CYS A 48 0.88 -4.15 -6.20
C CYS A 48 0.74 -4.22 -7.73
N THR A 49 1.84 -4.02 -8.45
CA THR A 49 1.87 -4.16 -9.92
C THR A 49 2.85 -5.25 -10.32
N CYS A 50 2.43 -6.22 -11.14
CA CYS A 50 3.34 -7.26 -11.60
C CYS A 50 4.48 -6.69 -12.45
N LYS A 51 5.69 -7.20 -12.22
CA LYS A 51 6.87 -6.87 -13.03
C LYS A 51 6.63 -7.27 -14.49
N ALA A 52 7.33 -6.61 -15.41
CA ALA A 52 7.24 -6.93 -16.83
C ALA A 52 7.53 -8.43 -17.07
N GLY A 53 6.65 -9.08 -17.83
CA GLY A 53 6.74 -10.52 -18.12
C GLY A 53 5.96 -11.42 -17.14
N TYR A 54 5.46 -10.89 -16.03
CA TYR A 54 4.62 -11.62 -15.07
C TYR A 54 3.15 -11.22 -15.21
N THR A 55 2.26 -12.19 -15.01
CA THR A 55 0.81 -11.98 -15.10
C THR A 55 0.18 -12.05 -13.72
N ASN A 56 -0.76 -11.15 -13.42
CA ASN A 56 -1.58 -11.29 -12.22
C ASN A 56 -2.54 -12.47 -12.39
N THR A 57 -2.33 -13.52 -11.61
CA THR A 57 -3.16 -14.72 -11.52
C THR A 57 -4.05 -14.74 -10.27
N GLY A 58 -3.95 -13.71 -9.43
CA GLY A 58 -4.72 -13.54 -8.21
C GLY A 58 -6.01 -12.74 -8.43
N THR A 59 -6.38 -11.96 -7.41
CA THR A 59 -7.55 -11.06 -7.44
C THR A 59 -7.10 -9.59 -7.44
N PRO A 60 -8.01 -8.63 -7.69
CA PRO A 60 -7.67 -7.21 -7.57
C PRO A 60 -7.20 -6.78 -6.17
N LEU A 61 -7.62 -7.49 -5.12
CA LEU A 61 -7.22 -7.24 -3.72
C LEU A 61 -6.04 -8.10 -3.26
N ASN A 62 -5.71 -9.15 -4.01
CA ASN A 62 -4.61 -10.07 -3.71
C ASN A 62 -3.85 -10.36 -5.01
N VAL A 63 -2.86 -9.53 -5.29
CA VAL A 63 -2.09 -9.61 -6.53
C VAL A 63 -1.06 -10.73 -6.43
N VAL A 64 -1.21 -11.75 -7.29
CA VAL A 64 -0.29 -12.89 -7.37
C VAL A 64 0.36 -12.90 -8.74
N CYS A 65 1.63 -12.52 -8.80
CA CYS A 65 2.37 -12.43 -10.05
C CYS A 65 3.14 -13.73 -10.32
N ASN A 66 2.86 -14.37 -11.48
CA ASN A 66 3.52 -15.59 -11.98
C ASN A 66 3.95 -15.45 -13.43
#